data_AF-A0A5J4PSD3-F1
#
_entry.id   AF-A0A5J4PSD3-F1
#
_cell.length_a   1.000
_cell.length_b   1.000
_cell.length_c   1.000
_cell.angle_alpha   90.00
_cell.angle_beta   90.00
_cell.angle_gamma   90.00
#
_symmetry.space_group_name_H-M   'P 1'
#
loop_
_entity.id
_entity.type
_entity.pdbx_description
1 polymer ?
#
loop_
_entity_poly.entity_id
_entity_poly.type
_entity_poly.pdbx_seq_one_letter_code
_entity_poly.pdbx_strand_id
1 'polypeptide(L)'
;MIFSSDEKLSQIGSKTLVELIEESQEIRNSLILNGFITIVQRTLDPNLILSNKPSSSPKFFFQQETTIPYHIKIGILDVVHKLAEKSEVLKPMSSLIPVLEDLKINGLKDLKKKSGNILGILNSNGIKTAPIEQQLENKIQSLEEE
;
A
#
# COMPACT_ATOMS: atom_id res chain seq x y z
N MET A 1 -10.23 -1.69 11.36
CA MET A 1 -11.30 -1.22 10.45
C MET A 1 -10.97 -1.58 9.01
N ILE A 2 -9.97 -1.00 8.32
CA ILE A 2 -9.58 -1.51 6.97
C ILE A 2 -8.76 -2.81 7.02
N PHE A 3 -7.89 -2.94 8.02
CA PHE A 3 -7.07 -4.14 8.28
C PHE A 3 -7.80 -5.18 9.15
N SER A 4 -9.13 -5.17 9.15
CA SER A 4 -9.92 -6.10 9.96
C SER A 4 -9.87 -7.52 9.36
N SER A 5 -9.70 -8.54 10.19
CA SER A 5 -9.93 -9.93 9.77
C SER A 5 -11.38 -10.18 9.39
N ASP A 6 -12.33 -9.43 9.97
CA ASP A 6 -13.72 -9.40 9.50
C ASP A 6 -13.79 -8.71 8.13
N GLU A 7 -14.18 -9.48 7.12
CA GLU A 7 -14.25 -9.04 5.73
C GLU A 7 -15.22 -7.88 5.52
N LYS A 8 -16.41 -7.92 6.14
CA LYS A 8 -17.41 -6.85 5.98
C LYS A 8 -16.90 -5.54 6.57
N LEU A 9 -16.32 -5.60 7.76
CA LEU A 9 -15.73 -4.42 8.41
C LEU A 9 -14.54 -3.88 7.61
N SER A 10 -13.71 -4.75 7.04
CA SER A 10 -12.61 -4.37 6.15
C SER A 10 -13.12 -3.64 4.90
N GLN A 11 -14.11 -4.22 4.23
CA GLN A 11 -14.72 -3.65 3.02
C GLN A 11 -15.41 -2.31 3.28
N ILE A 12 -16.20 -2.21 4.36
CA ILE A 12 -16.82 -0.94 4.77
C ILE A 12 -15.73 0.11 5.03
N GLY A 13 -14.68 -0.28 5.75
CA GLY A 13 -13.56 0.60 6.04
C GLY A 13 -12.87 1.12 4.78
N SER A 14 -12.52 0.23 3.84
CA SER A 14 -11.86 0.65 2.58
C SER A 14 -12.79 1.50 1.71
N LYS A 15 -14.08 1.17 1.63
CA LYS A 15 -15.07 1.95 0.88
C LYS A 15 -15.24 3.35 1.44
N THR A 16 -15.38 3.47 2.76
CA THR A 16 -15.50 4.76 3.45
C THR A 16 -14.25 5.62 3.19
N LEU A 17 -13.06 5.01 3.23
CA LEU A 17 -11.83 5.75 2.94
C LEU A 17 -11.74 6.21 1.47
N VAL A 18 -12.22 5.40 0.52
CA VAL A 18 -12.33 5.79 -0.89
C VAL A 18 -13.25 6.99 -1.06
N GLU A 19 -14.41 7.01 -0.39
CA GLU A 19 -15.35 8.15 -0.43
C GLU A 19 -14.69 9.43 0.12
N LEU A 20 -14.00 9.34 1.25
CA LEU A 20 -13.26 10.48 1.83
C LEU A 20 -12.14 11.02 0.92
N ILE A 21 -11.46 10.14 0.19
CA ILE A 21 -10.43 10.51 -0.80
C ILE A 21 -11.06 11.28 -1.97
N GLU A 22 -12.27 10.91 -2.39
CA GLU A 22 -12.98 11.61 -3.46
C GLU A 22 -13.34 13.05 -3.06
N GLU A 23 -13.66 13.26 -1.78
CA GLU A 23 -14.17 14.53 -1.28
C GLU A 23 -13.09 15.53 -0.82
N SER A 24 -11.95 15.07 -0.27
CA SER A 24 -10.97 15.97 0.38
C SER A 24 -9.55 15.83 -0.17
N GLN A 25 -8.98 16.96 -0.62
CA GLN A 25 -7.58 17.05 -1.02
C GLN A 25 -6.62 16.90 0.16
N GLU A 26 -7.01 17.41 1.33
CA GLU A 26 -6.23 17.33 2.57
C GLU A 26 -6.06 15.87 2.99
N ILE A 27 -7.12 15.05 2.87
CA ILE A 27 -7.06 13.61 3.15
C ILE A 27 -6.12 12.93 2.15
N ARG A 28 -6.22 13.23 0.85
CA ARG A 28 -5.32 12.69 -0.18
C ARG A 28 -3.85 12.98 0.13
N ASN A 29 -3.55 14.25 0.40
CA ASN A 29 -2.21 14.71 0.71
C ASN A 29 -1.70 14.05 1.99
N SER A 30 -2.52 14.00 3.05
CA SER A 30 -2.13 13.37 4.30
C SER A 30 -1.83 11.88 4.12
N LEU A 31 -2.64 11.14 3.35
CA LEU A 31 -2.36 9.72 3.10
C LEU A 31 -1.05 9.57 2.32
N ILE A 32 -0.87 10.29 1.23
CA ILE A 32 0.31 10.09 0.38
C ILE A 32 1.61 10.55 1.06
N LEU A 33 1.56 11.63 1.83
CA LEU A 33 2.74 12.22 2.47
C LEU A 33 3.04 11.61 3.85
N ASN A 34 2.04 11.07 4.57
CA ASN A 34 2.20 10.65 5.96
C ASN A 34 2.02 9.13 6.15
N GLY A 35 3.02 8.35 5.76
CA GLY A 35 3.21 6.96 6.20
C GLY A 35 2.25 5.90 5.65
N PHE A 36 1.09 6.29 5.08
CA PHE A 36 0.14 5.32 4.51
C PHE A 36 0.77 4.52 3.38
N ILE A 37 1.55 5.15 2.50
CA ILE A 37 2.26 4.46 1.41
C ILE A 37 3.17 3.34 1.95
N THR A 38 3.87 3.58 3.05
CA THR A 38 4.70 2.55 3.72
C THR A 38 3.86 1.41 4.29
N ILE A 39 2.68 1.71 4.84
CA ILE A 39 1.75 0.68 5.31
C ILE A 39 1.27 -0.18 4.14
N VAL A 40 0.92 0.44 3.00
CA VAL A 40 0.51 -0.25 1.78
C VAL A 40 1.63 -1.17 1.29
N GLN A 41 2.87 -0.67 1.20
CA GLN A 41 4.02 -1.48 0.80
C GLN A 41 4.13 -2.74 1.66
N ARG A 42 4.12 -2.60 2.99
CA ARG A 42 4.21 -3.72 3.92
C ARG A 42 3.03 -4.68 3.82
N THR A 43 1.85 -4.17 3.52
CA THR A 43 0.63 -4.97 3.41
C THR A 43 0.62 -5.84 2.15
N LEU A 44 1.22 -5.32 1.07
CA LEU A 44 1.26 -5.97 -0.23
C LEU A 44 2.50 -6.84 -0.44
N ASP A 45 3.56 -6.64 0.36
CA ASP A 45 4.81 -7.39 0.26
C ASP A 45 4.56 -8.90 0.45
N PRO A 46 4.84 -9.73 -0.57
CA PRO A 46 4.63 -11.17 -0.48
C PRO A 46 5.60 -11.86 0.50
N ASN A 47 6.73 -11.23 0.83
CA ASN A 47 7.77 -11.81 1.68
C ASN A 47 7.61 -11.44 3.16
N LEU A 48 6.66 -10.55 3.49
CA LEU A 48 6.52 -10.05 4.84
C LEU A 48 5.69 -11.03 5.69
N ILE A 49 6.40 -11.87 6.46
CA ILE A 49 5.83 -12.70 7.52
C ILE A 49 5.76 -11.86 8.79
N LEU A 50 4.56 -11.50 9.25
CA LEU A 50 4.37 -10.89 10.57
C LEU A 50 4.67 -11.94 11.65
N SER A 51 5.88 -11.90 12.20
CA SER A 51 6.26 -12.75 13.33
C SER A 51 5.56 -12.28 14.60
N ASN A 52 4.60 -13.08 15.09
CA ASN A 52 4.00 -12.91 16.41
C ASN A 52 5.04 -13.24 17.50
N LYS A 53 5.81 -12.25 17.95
CA LYS A 53 6.49 -12.35 19.26
C LYS A 53 5.89 -11.30 20.20
N PRO A 54 5.42 -11.68 21.40
CA PRO A 54 4.78 -10.74 22.30
C PRO A 54 5.84 -9.88 22.98
N SER A 55 6.05 -8.67 22.49
CA SER A 55 6.61 -7.58 23.29
C SER A 55 5.68 -6.37 23.21
N SER A 56 5.48 -5.75 24.36
CA SER A 56 4.45 -4.75 24.64
C SER A 56 4.48 -3.58 23.67
N SER A 57 3.55 -3.55 22.72
CA SER A 57 3.24 -2.41 21.84
C SER A 57 1.83 -2.58 21.25
N PRO A 58 1.17 -1.51 20.78
CA PRO A 58 -0.25 -1.52 20.43
C PRO A 58 -0.52 -2.58 19.36
N LYS A 59 -1.38 -3.54 19.73
CA LYS A 59 -1.71 -4.71 18.91
C LYS A 59 -2.53 -4.24 17.70
N PHE A 60 -1.91 -4.18 16.53
CA PHE A 60 -2.64 -4.36 15.28
C PHE A 60 -2.98 -5.85 15.18
N PHE A 61 -4.22 -6.20 15.52
CA PHE A 61 -4.69 -7.58 15.60
C PHE A 61 -4.62 -8.27 14.23
N PHE A 62 -3.66 -9.17 14.06
CA PHE A 62 -3.73 -10.25 13.07
C PHE A 62 -3.63 -11.58 13.84
N GLN A 63 -4.79 -12.17 14.15
CA GLN A 63 -4.85 -13.53 14.66
C GLN A 63 -5.14 -14.50 13.52
N GLN A 64 -4.17 -15.41 13.34
CA GLN A 64 -4.19 -16.69 12.62
C GLN A 64 -4.10 -16.63 11.08
N GLU A 65 -3.20 -17.50 10.61
CA GLU A 65 -2.67 -17.73 9.26
C GLU A 65 -1.70 -16.68 8.70
N THR A 66 -0.56 -17.18 8.23
CA THR A 66 0.73 -16.52 8.01
C THR A 66 0.79 -15.53 6.84
N THR A 67 -0.36 -15.06 6.37
CA THR A 67 -0.46 -14.16 5.21
C THR A 67 -1.59 -13.16 5.41
N ILE A 68 -1.39 -11.92 4.94
CA ILE A 68 -2.44 -10.91 5.00
C ILE A 68 -3.64 -11.35 4.16
N PRO A 69 -4.87 -11.36 4.73
CA PRO A 69 -6.08 -11.79 4.04
C PRO A 69 -6.28 -11.11 2.68
N TYR A 70 -6.79 -11.88 1.72
CA TYR A 70 -7.00 -11.43 0.35
C TYR A 70 -7.90 -10.20 0.26
N HIS A 71 -8.98 -10.16 1.05
CA HIS A 71 -9.93 -9.05 1.05
C HIS A 71 -9.29 -7.73 1.51
N ILE A 72 -8.34 -7.79 2.46
CA ILE A 72 -7.58 -6.62 2.92
C ILE A 72 -6.69 -6.11 1.78
N LYS A 73 -5.98 -7.00 1.07
CA LYS A 73 -5.14 -6.61 -0.08
C LYS A 73 -5.96 -5.94 -1.17
N ILE A 74 -7.15 -6.47 -1.47
CA ILE A 74 -8.08 -5.89 -2.44
C ILE A 74 -8.55 -4.50 -2.00
N GLY A 75 -9.03 -4.37 -0.76
CA GLY A 75 -9.51 -3.08 -0.24
C GLY A 75 -8.42 -2.02 -0.20
N ILE A 76 -7.18 -2.39 0.12
CA ILE A 76 -6.03 -1.49 0.07
C ILE A 76 -5.70 -1.06 -1.36
N LEU A 77 -5.72 -1.99 -2.32
CA LEU A 77 -5.52 -1.62 -3.73
C LEU A 77 -6.62 -0.70 -4.25
N ASP A 78 -7.85 -0.81 -3.78
CA ASP A 78 -8.93 0.13 -4.13
C ASP A 78 -8.67 1.54 -3.62
N VAL A 79 -8.18 1.67 -2.38
CA VAL A 79 -7.77 2.95 -1.80
C VAL A 79 -6.61 3.56 -2.59
N VAL A 80 -5.58 2.76 -2.89
CA VAL A 80 -4.40 3.20 -3.66
C VAL A 80 -4.79 3.62 -5.08
N HIS A 81 -5.66 2.87 -5.73
CA HIS A 81 -6.17 3.20 -7.05
C HIS A 81 -6.88 4.55 -7.04
N LYS A 82 -7.76 4.79 -6.06
CA LYS A 82 -8.44 6.08 -5.94
C LYS A 82 -7.49 7.23 -5.66
N LEU A 83 -6.47 7.02 -4.82
CA LEU A 83 -5.42 8.02 -4.59
C LEU A 83 -4.67 8.37 -5.88
N ALA A 84 -4.33 7.36 -6.69
CA ALA A 84 -3.66 7.55 -7.97
C ALA A 84 -4.54 8.33 -8.98
N GLU A 85 -5.86 8.10 -8.97
CA GLU A 85 -6.81 8.81 -9.84
C GLU A 85 -7.01 10.29 -9.47
N LYS A 86 -6.94 10.62 -8.17
CA LYS A 86 -7.43 11.90 -7.64
C LYS A 86 -6.35 12.82 -7.08
N SER A 87 -5.16 12.31 -6.80
CA SER A 87 -4.10 13.10 -6.19
C SER A 87 -3.20 13.75 -7.23
N GLU A 88 -2.77 14.99 -6.94
CA GLU A 88 -1.76 15.71 -7.73
C GLU A 88 -0.34 15.40 -7.24
N VAL A 89 -0.18 14.90 -6.00
CA VAL A 89 1.12 14.67 -5.35
C VAL A 89 1.57 13.21 -5.47
N LEU A 90 1.65 12.67 -6.67
CA LEU A 90 1.83 11.22 -6.91
C LEU A 90 3.26 10.69 -6.68
N LYS A 91 4.28 11.54 -6.61
CA LYS A 91 5.70 11.13 -6.55
C LYS A 91 6.02 10.09 -5.45
N PRO A 92 5.50 10.19 -4.21
CA PRO A 92 5.77 9.18 -3.18
C PRO A 92 5.23 7.78 -3.51
N MET A 93 4.22 7.67 -4.38
CA MET A 93 3.66 6.39 -4.82
C MET A 93 4.62 5.60 -5.73
N SER A 94 5.70 6.21 -6.24
CA SER A 94 6.76 5.50 -6.98
C SER A 94 7.37 4.34 -6.19
N SER A 95 7.38 4.47 -4.86
CA SER A 95 7.85 3.44 -3.94
C SER A 95 6.98 2.18 -3.95
N LEU A 96 5.72 2.27 -4.41
CA LEU A 96 4.83 1.12 -4.58
C LEU A 96 5.07 0.33 -5.86
N ILE A 97 5.78 0.90 -6.86
CA ILE A 97 5.92 0.26 -8.17
C ILE A 97 6.51 -1.15 -8.08
N PRO A 98 7.58 -1.43 -7.30
CA PRO A 98 8.15 -2.78 -7.23
C PRO A 98 7.13 -3.83 -6.76
N VAL A 99 6.36 -3.53 -5.72
CA VAL A 99 5.36 -4.47 -5.19
C VAL A 99 4.14 -4.61 -6.11
N LEU A 100 3.76 -3.54 -6.82
CA LEU A 100 2.69 -3.59 -7.81
C LEU A 100 3.09 -4.40 -9.04
N GLU A 101 4.34 -4.30 -9.50
CA GLU A 101 4.88 -5.10 -10.61
C GLU A 101 4.93 -6.59 -10.23
N ASP A 102 5.38 -6.93 -9.03
CA ASP A 102 5.32 -8.30 -8.52
C ASP A 102 3.87 -8.83 -8.51
N LEU A 103 2.92 -8.07 -7.95
CA LEU A 103 1.51 -8.45 -7.94
C LEU A 103 0.91 -8.59 -9.34
N LYS A 104 1.36 -7.79 -10.33
CA LYS A 104 0.92 -7.89 -11.73
C LYS A 104 1.34 -9.23 -12.36
N ILE A 105 2.48 -9.77 -11.96
CA ILE A 105 3.04 -11.02 -12.50
C ILE A 105 2.57 -12.23 -11.69
N ASN A 106 2.65 -12.14 -10.36
CA ASN A 106 2.51 -13.27 -9.43
C ASN A 106 1.17 -13.28 -8.68
N GLY A 107 0.41 -12.18 -8.68
CA GLY A 107 -0.85 -12.08 -7.96
C GLY A 107 -2.00 -12.94 -8.51
N LEU A 108 -3.06 -13.05 -7.73
CA LEU A 108 -4.35 -13.59 -8.19
C LEU A 108 -5.05 -12.63 -9.17
N LYS A 109 -6.05 -13.12 -9.89
CA LYS A 109 -6.71 -12.41 -11.01
C LYS A 109 -7.05 -10.94 -10.71
N ASP A 110 -7.71 -10.65 -9.58
CA ASP A 110 -8.12 -9.26 -9.29
C ASP A 110 -6.96 -8.40 -8.80
N LEU A 111 -6.01 -8.97 -8.05
CA LEU A 111 -4.78 -8.27 -7.65
C LEU A 111 -3.97 -7.88 -8.89
N LYS A 112 -3.82 -8.79 -9.87
CA LYS A 112 -3.17 -8.52 -11.14
C LYS A 112 -3.81 -7.35 -11.88
N LYS A 113 -5.13 -7.40 -12.01
CA LYS A 113 -5.91 -6.36 -12.70
C LYS A 113 -5.75 -5.00 -12.00
N LYS A 114 -5.93 -4.95 -10.69
CA LYS A 114 -5.85 -3.69 -9.91
C LYS A 114 -4.44 -3.13 -9.92
N SER A 115 -3.42 -3.94 -9.68
CA SER A 115 -2.02 -3.50 -9.74
C SER A 115 -1.65 -2.99 -11.13
N GLY A 116 -2.08 -3.69 -12.19
CA GLY A 116 -1.88 -3.23 -13.57
C GLY A 116 -2.53 -1.88 -13.85
N ASN A 117 -3.76 -1.65 -13.38
CA ASN A 117 -4.44 -0.37 -13.52
C ASN A 117 -3.70 0.77 -12.81
N ILE A 118 -3.28 0.55 -11.56
CA ILE A 118 -2.53 1.53 -10.77
C ILE A 118 -1.21 1.88 -11.48
N LEU A 119 -0.46 0.87 -11.94
CA LEU A 119 0.77 1.07 -12.71
C LEU A 119 0.53 1.86 -13.99
N GLY A 120 -0.59 1.61 -14.69
CA GLY A 120 -0.99 2.39 -15.86
C GLY A 120 -1.17 3.87 -15.55
N ILE A 121 -1.87 4.20 -14.46
CA ILE A 121 -2.07 5.58 -14.01
C ILE A 121 -0.73 6.24 -13.64
N LEU A 122 0.09 5.57 -12.82
CA LEU A 122 1.39 6.11 -12.40
C LEU A 122 2.30 6.39 -13.60
N ASN A 123 2.39 5.44 -14.54
CA ASN A 123 3.19 5.60 -15.77
C ASN A 123 2.67 6.73 -16.64
N SER A 124 1.35 6.88 -16.80
CA SER A 124 0.75 7.97 -17.59
C SER A 124 1.02 9.36 -16.98
N ASN A 125 1.22 9.43 -15.66
CA ASN A 125 1.63 10.63 -14.93
C ASN A 125 3.16 10.81 -14.83
N GLY A 126 3.94 10.00 -15.55
CA GLY A 126 5.40 10.07 -15.56
C GLY A 126 6.07 9.58 -14.27
N ILE A 127 5.33 8.92 -13.37
CA ILE A 127 5.86 8.35 -12.14
C ILE A 127 6.56 7.04 -12.47
N LYS A 128 7.87 7.01 -12.32
CA LYS A 128 8.72 5.84 -12.56
C LYS A 128 9.41 5.42 -11.26
N THR A 129 9.89 4.18 -11.20
CA THR A 129 10.78 3.74 -10.13
C THR A 129 12.05 4.61 -10.13
N ALA A 130 12.47 5.05 -8.95
CA ALA A 130 13.81 5.59 -8.80
C ALA A 130 14.85 4.54 -9.25
N PRO A 131 15.96 4.96 -9.88
CA PRO A 131 17.09 4.08 -10.16
C PRO A 131 17.51 3.34 -8.89
N ILE A 132 17.93 2.08 -9.03
CA ILE A 132 18.32 1.20 -7.92
C ILE A 132 19.40 1.87 -7.06
N GLU A 133 20.27 2.70 -7.64
CA GLU A 133 21.30 3.47 -6.91
C GLU A 133 20.69 4.36 -5.82
N GLN A 134 19.60 5.09 -6.12
CA GLN A 134 18.94 5.97 -5.14
C GLN A 134 18.21 5.18 -4.05
N GLN A 135 17.76 3.96 -4.33
CA GLN A 135 17.13 3.11 -3.33
C GLN A 135 18.16 2.50 -2.36
N LEU A 136 19.36 2.16 -2.86
CA LEU A 136 20.46 1.71 -2.00
C LEU A 136 20.95 2.84 -1.10
N GLU A 137 21.11 4.05 -1.65
CA GLU A 137 21.66 5.20 -0.92
C GLU A 137 20.75 5.63 0.25
N ASN A 138 19.43 5.66 0.05
CA ASN A 138 18.47 5.90 1.14
C ASN A 138 18.49 4.80 2.21
N LYS A 139 18.79 3.55 1.83
CA LYS A 139 18.88 2.40 2.75
C LYS A 139 20.21 2.39 3.52
N ILE A 140 21.27 2.93 2.94
CA ILE A 140 22.58 3.11 3.61
C ILE A 140 22.50 4.27 4.60
N GLN A 141 21.92 5.41 4.21
CA GLN A 141 21.80 6.58 5.08
C GLN A 141 20.94 6.33 6.33
N SER A 142 19.94 5.45 6.23
CA SER A 142 19.12 5.04 7.39
C SER A 142 19.80 4.00 8.31
N LEU A 143 20.93 3.41 7.90
CA LEU A 143 21.76 2.53 8.72
C LEU A 143 22.94 3.25 9.36
N GLU A 144 23.30 4.44 8.88
CA GLU A 144 24.39 5.28 9.43
C GLU A 144 23.92 6.24 10.55
N GLU A 145 22.60 6.37 10.75
CA GLU A 145 21.99 7.18 11.82
C GLU A 145 21.56 6.38 13.08
N GLU A 146 21.88 5.07 13.14
CA GLU A 146 21.85 4.24 14.38
C GLU A 146 23.24 4.12 15.04
#